data_AF-A0A1Y1QHF8-F1
#
_entry.id   AF-A0A1Y1QHF8-F1
#
_cell.length_a   1.000
_cell.length_b   1.000
_cell.length_c   1.000
_cell.angle_alpha   90.00
_cell.angle_beta   90.00
_cell.angle_gamma   90.00
#
_symmetry.space_group_name_H-M   'P 1'
#
loop_
_entity.id
_entity.type
_entity.pdbx_description
1 polymer ?
#
loop_
_entity_poly.entity_id
_entity_poly.type
_entity_poly.pdbx_seq_one_letter_code
_entity_poly.pdbx_strand_id
1 'polypeptide(L)' 'MDTNYLSAHWHQVKGSVREQFGKLTDDDLLEIGGKIEVLVGKLQEHYDMSLEEAEAAVTGLKIDAEGMKLETNL' A
#
# COMPACT_ATOMS: atom_id res chain seq x y z
N MET A 1 -2.69 2.30 -10.78
CA MET A 1 -2.93 0.92 -10.31
C MET A 1 -4.41 0.79 -9.95
N ASP A 2 -5.06 -0.33 -10.24
CA ASP A 2 -6.47 -0.52 -9.87
C ASP A 2 -6.62 -0.89 -8.39
N THR A 3 -7.32 -0.06 -7.62
CA THR A 3 -7.63 -0.29 -6.19
C THR A 3 -8.41 -1.60 -5.96
N ASN A 4 -9.21 -2.02 -6.94
CA ASN A 4 -9.91 -3.31 -6.96
C ASN A 4 -8.94 -4.52 -6.99
N TYR A 5 -7.75 -4.37 -7.56
CA TYR A 5 -6.75 -5.42 -7.56
C TYR A 5 -6.13 -5.58 -6.17
N LEU A 6 -5.83 -4.45 -5.51
CA LEU A 6 -5.24 -4.43 -4.16
C LEU A 6 -6.18 -5.10 -3.15
N SER A 7 -7.49 -4.86 -3.26
CA SER A 7 -8.48 -5.49 -2.38
C SER A 7 -8.62 -7.00 -2.66
N ALA A 8 -8.68 -7.39 -3.93
CA ALA A 8 -8.82 -8.80 -4.33
C ALA A 8 -7.60 -9.65 -3.97
N HIS A 9 -6.39 -9.08 -4.03
CA HIS A 9 -5.12 -9.79 -3.80
C HIS A 9 -4.43 -9.37 -2.50
N TRP A 10 -5.19 -8.89 -1.51
CA TRP A 10 -4.65 -8.32 -0.25
C TRP A 10 -3.57 -9.20 0.40
N HIS A 11 -3.78 -10.51 0.41
CA HIS A 11 -2.84 -11.45 1.02
C HIS A 11 -1.44 -11.42 0.39
N GLN A 12 -1.36 -11.21 -0.92
CA GLN A 12 -0.10 -11.09 -1.66
C GLN A 12 0.48 -9.67 -1.50
N VAL A 13 -0.36 -8.64 -1.59
CA VAL A 13 0.10 -7.24 -1.62
C VAL A 13 0.46 -6.66 -0.25
N LYS A 14 -0.05 -7.22 0.85
CA LYS A 14 0.24 -6.70 2.21
C LYS A 14 1.72 -6.67 2.54
N GLY A 15 2.53 -7.55 1.93
CA GLY A 15 3.99 -7.56 2.08
C GLY A 15 4.61 -6.29 1.49
N SER A 16 4.30 -6.00 0.23
CA SER A 16 4.77 -4.79 -0.47
C SER A 16 4.25 -3.50 0.20
N VAL A 17 3.03 -3.52 0.75
CA VAL A 17 2.47 -2.40 1.55
C VAL A 17 3.27 -2.20 2.83
N ARG A 18 3.62 -3.27 3.56
CA ARG A 18 4.48 -3.19 4.76
C ARG A 18 5.86 -2.63 4.43
N GLU A 19 6.46 -3.06 3.32
CA GLU A 19 7.79 -2.61 2.91
C GLU A 19 7.79 -1.14 2.50
N GLN A 20 6.78 -0.69 1.76
CA GLN A 20 6.65 0.71 1.34
C GLN A 20 6.25 1.62 2.49
N PHE A 21 5.37 1.15 3.37
CA PHE A 21 4.86 1.92 4.50
C PHE A 21 5.31 1.32 5.83
N GLY A 22 6.62 1.38 6.10
CA GLY A 22 7.22 0.79 7.30
C GLY A 22 6.73 1.34 8.66
N LYS A 23 5.89 2.39 8.70
CA LYS A 23 5.20 2.85 9.92
C LYS A 23 3.91 2.08 10.21
N LEU A 24 3.33 1.40 9.21
CA LEU A 24 2.17 0.54 9.41
C LEU A 24 2.60 -0.72 10.15
N THR A 25 1.89 -1.03 11.23
CA THR A 25 2.16 -2.21 12.04
C THR A 25 1.48 -3.46 11.46
N ASP A 26 1.86 -4.64 11.96
CA ASP A 26 1.15 -5.88 11.61
C ASP A 26 -0.36 -5.79 11.96
N ASP A 27 -0.72 -5.13 13.06
CA ASP A 27 -2.12 -4.88 13.44
C ASP A 27 -2.83 -3.95 12.43
N ASP A 28 -2.17 -2.89 11.96
CA ASP A 28 -2.75 -2.00 10.94
C ASP A 28 -3.01 -2.78 9.64
N LEU A 29 -2.09 -3.65 9.22
CA LEU A 29 -2.26 -4.49 8.02
C LEU A 29 -3.39 -5.51 8.19
N LEU A 30 -3.61 -6.01 9.41
CA LEU A 30 -4.76 -6.87 9.72
C LEU A 30 -6.08 -6.09 9.65
N GLU A 31 -6.10 -4.88 10.19
CA GLU A 31 -7.28 -4.00 10.18
C GLU A 31 -7.64 -3.54 8.76
N ILE A 32 -6.63 -3.20 7.95
CA ILE A 32 -6.80 -2.86 6.53
C ILE A 32 -7.53 -4.00 5.82
N GLY A 33 -7.06 -5.25 5.95
CA GLY A 33 -7.81 -6.41 5.48
C GLY A 33 -8.26 -6.36 4.01
N GLY A 34 -7.54 -5.63 3.15
CA GLY A 34 -7.88 -5.41 1.74
C GLY A 34 -8.86 -4.24 1.48
N LYS A 35 -9.29 -3.52 2.52
CA LYS A 35 -10.15 -2.35 2.41
C LYS A 35 -9.30 -1.11 2.13
N ILE A 36 -9.45 -0.59 0.93
CA ILE A 36 -8.65 0.53 0.43
C ILE A 36 -8.91 1.80 1.23
N GLU A 37 -10.17 2.06 1.59
CA GLU A 37 -10.55 3.19 2.43
C GLU A 37 -9.85 3.18 3.79
N VAL A 38 -9.67 1.99 4.38
CA VAL A 38 -8.97 1.84 5.67
C VAL A 38 -7.48 2.07 5.50
N LEU A 39 -6.88 1.56 4.41
CA LEU A 39 -5.48 1.85 4.08
C LEU A 39 -5.25 3.36 3.92
N VAL A 40 -6.11 4.05 3.18
CA VAL A 40 -6.04 5.50 3.01
C VAL A 40 -6.18 6.23 4.36
N GLY A 41 -7.10 5.79 5.22
CA GLY A 41 -7.24 6.33 6.59
C GLY A 41 -5.95 6.20 7.41
N LYS A 42 -5.38 4.99 7.44
CA LYS A 42 -4.11 4.73 8.15
C LYS A 42 -2.95 5.55 7.60
N LEU A 43 -2.87 5.74 6.30
CA LEU A 43 -1.82 6.59 5.71
C LEU A 43 -1.95 8.05 6.16
N GLN A 44 -3.17 8.59 6.25
CA GLN A 44 -3.39 9.92 6.80
C GLN A 44 -2.95 9.98 8.28
N GLU A 45 -3.30 8.98 9.09
CA GLU A 45 -2.98 8.95 10.53
C GLU A 45 -1.48 8.77 10.84
N HIS A 46 -0.79 7.87 10.14
CA HIS A 46 0.61 7.52 10.44
C HIS A 46 1.64 8.43 9.73
N TYR A 47 1.23 9.05 8.62
CA TYR A 47 2.11 9.86 7.78
C TYR A 47 1.67 11.32 7.64
N ASP A 48 0.59 11.73 8.30
CA ASP A 48 0.02 13.10 8.23
C ASP A 48 -0.28 13.53 6.78
N MET A 49 -0.67 12.57 5.94
CA MET A 49 -1.01 12.81 4.54
C MET A 49 -2.42 13.41 4.42
N SER A 50 -2.63 14.24 3.40
CA SER A 50 -3.98 14.56 2.93
C SER A 50 -4.64 13.36 2.25
N LEU A 51 -5.96 13.42 2.08
CA LEU A 51 -6.72 12.39 1.35
C LEU A 51 -6.13 12.15 -0.04
N GLU A 52 -5.86 13.20 -0.80
CA GLU A 52 -5.32 13.11 -2.16
C GLU A 52 -3.92 12.48 -2.18
N GLU A 53 -3.05 12.84 -1.23
CA GLU A 53 -1.72 12.24 -1.11
C GLU A 53 -1.79 10.76 -0.75
N ALA A 54 -2.67 10.39 0.17
CA ALA A 54 -2.87 9.00 0.57
C ALA A 54 -3.46 8.16 -0.57
N GLU A 55 -4.46 8.66 -1.28
CA GLU A 55 -5.03 8.00 -2.47
C GLU A 55 -4.00 7.85 -3.59
N ALA A 56 -3.18 8.87 -3.82
CA ALA A 56 -2.07 8.82 -4.77
C ALA A 56 -1.01 7.80 -4.35
N ALA A 57 -0.68 7.72 -3.06
CA ALA A 57 0.27 6.75 -2.52
C ALA A 57 -0.24 5.31 -2.71
N VAL A 58 -1.53 5.06 -2.45
CA VAL A 58 -2.15 3.77 -2.71
C VAL A 58 -2.16 3.43 -4.20
N THR A 59 -2.48 4.39 -5.06
CA THR A 59 -2.49 4.20 -6.52
C THR A 59 -1.08 3.99 -7.09
N GLY A 60 -0.08 4.55 -6.42
CA GLY A 60 1.34 4.44 -6.75
C GLY A 60 2.05 3.24 -6.14
N LEU A 61 1.34 2.40 -5.37
CA LEU A 61 1.88 1.16 -4.82
C LEU A 61 2.51 0.35 -5.95
N LYS A 62 3.83 0.19 -5.87
CA LYS A 62 4.56 -0.76 -6.70
C LYS A 62 4.28 -2.14 -6.15
N ILE A 63 3.15 -2.71 -6.53
CA ILE A 63 2.94 -4.13 -6.36
C ILE A 63 3.74 -4.81 -7.47
N ASP A 64 4.84 -5.42 -7.06
CA ASP A 64 5.60 -6.33 -7.89
C ASP A 64 4.67 -7.45 -8.36
N ALA A 65 4.17 -7.33 -9.59
CA ALA A 65 3.52 -8.47 -10.22
C ALA A 65 4.50 -9.66 -10.31
N GLU A 66 5.80 -9.40 -10.35
CA GLU A 66 6.89 -10.36 -10.21
C GLU A 66 8.13 -9.63 -9.63
N GLY A 67 8.88 -10.27 -8.72
CA GLY A 67 10.08 -9.73 -8.07
C GLY A 67 11.25 -9.38 -9.00
N MET A 68 11.09 -8.38 -9.85
CA MET A 68 12.16 -7.85 -10.70
C MET A 68 12.55 -6.46 -10.21
N LYS A 69 13.74 -6.40 -9.60
CA LYS A 69 14.57 -5.19 -9.50
C LYS A 69 14.33 -4.32 -10.74
N LEU A 70 13.84 -3.10 -10.54
CA LEU A 70 14.24 -2.04 -11.44
C LEU A 70 15.68 -1.72 -11.05
N GLU A 71 16.63 -2.40 -11.72
CA GLU A 71 17.94 -1.81 -11.92
C GLU A 71 17.69 -0.47 -12.61
N THR A 72 17.74 0.60 -11.83
CA THR A 72 17.95 1.93 -12.40
C THR A 72 19.33 1.90 -13.01
N ASN A 73 19.38 1.59 -14.30
CA ASN A 73 20.56 1.85 -15.12
C ASN A 73 20.91 3.33 -14.99
N LEU A 74 22.03 3.59 -14.31
CA LEU A 74 22.87 4.78 -14.46
C LEU A 74 24.26 4.30 -14.86
#